data_AF-W7W9G5-F1
#
_entry.id   AF-W7W9G5-F1
#
_cell.length_a   1.000
_cell.length_b   1.000
_cell.length_c   1.000
_cell.angle_alpha   90.00
_cell.angle_beta   90.00
_cell.angle_gamma   90.00
#
_symmetry.space_group_name_H-M   'P 1'
#
loop_
_entity.id
_entity.type
_entity.pdbx_description
1 polymer ?
#
loop_
_entity_poly.entity_id
_entity_poly.type
_entity_poly.pdbx_seq_one_letter_code
_entity_poly.pdbx_strand_id
1 'polypeptide(L)'
;MLTLARDTGGYAFVERGLWSALGAGSGLAVLVEGDPRLQVSYHVMRSFRVNHPGGKLLVNWLAGPNGRRVVAGFGRGYRRPA
;
A
#
# COMPACT_ATOMS: atom_id res chain seq x y z
N MET A 1 17.98 3.69 -3.95
CA MET A 1 17.61 4.69 -2.93
C MET A 1 17.83 4.16 -1.52
N LEU A 2 17.20 3.04 -1.12
CA LEU A 2 17.40 2.45 0.21
C LEU A 2 18.86 2.02 0.46
N THR A 3 19.52 1.42 -0.53
CA THR A 3 20.96 1.07 -0.45
C THR A 3 21.84 2.29 -0.23
N LEU A 4 21.65 3.34 -1.03
CA LEU A 4 22.41 4.59 -0.88
C LEU A 4 22.25 5.20 0.52
N ALA A 5 21.03 5.21 1.07
CA ALA A 5 20.79 5.71 2.42
C ALA A 5 21.52 4.89 3.50
N ARG A 6 21.71 3.57 3.29
CA ARG A 6 22.52 2.73 4.19
C ARG A 6 23.98 3.13 4.09
N ASP A 7 24.49 3.19 2.87
CA ASP A 7 25.91 3.41 2.61
C ASP A 7 26.38 4.79 3.09
N THR A 8 25.49 5.79 3.07
CA THR A 8 25.80 7.17 3.48
C THR A 8 25.28 7.54 4.88
N GLY A 9 24.56 6.64 5.57
CA GLY A 9 23.87 6.98 6.81
C GLY A 9 22.76 8.04 6.64
N GLY A 10 22.17 8.11 5.44
CA GLY A 10 21.14 9.08 5.09
C GLY A 10 19.71 8.62 5.36
N TYR A 11 18.75 9.43 4.93
CA TYR A 11 17.32 9.13 5.03
C TYR A 11 16.74 8.76 3.67
N ALA A 12 15.73 7.88 3.65
CA ALA A 12 14.98 7.54 2.46
C ALA A 12 13.49 7.52 2.76
N PHE A 13 12.70 8.10 1.85
CA PHE A 13 11.27 7.91 1.81
C PHE A 13 10.94 6.66 0.98
N VAL A 14 10.26 5.69 1.57
CA VAL A 14 9.97 4.40 0.94
C VAL A 14 8.55 3.94 1.23
N GLU A 15 7.95 3.25 0.25
CA GLU A 15 6.67 2.58 0.39
C GLU A 15 6.76 1.40 1.37
N ARG A 16 5.65 1.08 2.06
CA ARG A 16 5.65 0.11 3.17
C ARG A 16 5.89 -1.32 2.72
N GLY A 17 5.31 -1.76 1.60
CA GLY A 17 5.58 -3.06 0.99
C GLY A 17 7.06 -3.24 0.66
N LEU A 18 7.71 -2.21 0.13
CA LEU A 18 9.16 -2.20 -0.12
C LEU A 18 9.96 -2.30 1.18
N TRP A 19 9.57 -1.54 2.22
CA TRP A 19 10.19 -1.65 3.55
C TRP A 19 10.03 -3.05 4.14
N SER A 20 8.84 -3.65 4.07
CA SER A 20 8.60 -5.02 4.53
C SER A 20 9.41 -6.07 3.77
N ALA A 21 9.74 -5.82 2.50
CA ALA A 21 10.53 -6.75 1.69
C ALA A 21 12.04 -6.59 1.89
N LEU A 22 12.55 -5.35 2.00
CA LEU A 22 13.97 -5.05 1.90
C LEU A 22 14.56 -4.35 3.13
N GLY A 23 13.74 -3.82 4.04
CA GLY A 23 14.17 -3.01 5.18
C GLY A 23 14.71 -3.82 6.36
N ALA A 24 14.27 -5.07 6.51
CA ALA A 24 14.70 -5.94 7.61
C ALA A 24 16.21 -6.18 7.59
N GLY A 25 16.85 -6.08 8.77
CA GLY A 25 18.28 -6.36 8.93
C GLY A 25 19.21 -5.35 8.28
N SER A 26 18.71 -4.18 7.87
CA SER A 26 19.47 -3.27 7.01
C SER A 26 20.22 -2.15 7.71
N GLY A 27 20.22 -2.13 9.04
CA GLY A 27 20.82 -1.04 9.83
C GLY A 27 20.05 0.28 9.79
N LEU A 28 18.95 0.36 9.02
CA LEU A 28 18.04 1.50 9.01
C LEU A 28 16.84 1.25 9.93
N ALA A 29 16.21 2.33 10.38
CA ALA A 29 15.00 2.29 11.22
C ALA A 29 13.88 3.16 10.62
N VAL A 30 12.62 2.80 10.91
CA VAL A 30 11.47 3.65 10.58
C VAL A 30 11.43 4.82 11.56
N LEU A 31 11.52 6.04 11.04
CA LEU A 31 11.50 7.27 11.85
C LEU A 31 10.13 7.93 11.88
N VAL A 32 9.39 7.83 10.78
CA VAL A 32 8.07 8.44 10.62
C VAL A 32 7.14 7.44 9.93
N GLU A 33 5.99 7.19 10.54
CA GLU A 33 4.90 6.41 9.96
C GLU A 33 3.53 6.92 10.41
N GLY A 34 2.48 6.61 9.64
CA GLY A 34 1.10 6.90 10.02
C GLY A 34 0.62 8.33 9.76
N ASP A 35 1.49 9.26 9.36
CA ASP A 35 1.08 10.62 8.97
C ASP A 35 0.08 10.55 7.78
N PRO A 36 -1.06 11.26 7.84
CA PRO A 36 -2.06 11.25 6.78
C PRO A 36 -1.53 11.62 5.39
N ARG A 37 -0.50 12.47 5.32
CA ARG A 37 0.15 12.87 4.06
C ARG A 37 0.93 11.73 3.40
N LEU A 38 1.24 10.67 4.16
CA LEU A 38 1.91 9.47 3.67
C LEU A 38 0.93 8.40 3.19
N GLN A 39 -0.38 8.66 3.22
CA GLN A 39 -1.38 7.73 2.70
C GLN A 39 -1.33 7.67 1.18
N VAL A 40 -1.13 6.46 0.65
CA VAL A 40 -1.18 6.19 -0.80
C VAL A 40 -2.50 5.51 -1.11
N SER A 41 -3.41 6.23 -1.74
CA SER A 41 -4.73 5.71 -2.12
C SER A 41 -4.66 4.91 -3.41
N TYR A 42 -5.26 3.71 -3.39
CA TYR A 42 -5.43 2.88 -4.57
C TYR A 42 -6.87 2.92 -5.04
N HIS A 43 -7.07 3.16 -6.34
CA HIS A 43 -8.38 3.24 -6.95
C HIS A 43 -8.56 2.11 -7.96
N VAL A 44 -9.74 1.47 -7.93
CA VAL A 44 -10.17 0.54 -8.96
C VAL A 44 -11.13 1.25 -9.91
N MET A 45 -10.89 1.14 -11.21
CA MET A 45 -11.72 1.74 -12.24
C MET A 45 -12.25 0.67 -13.19
N ARG A 46 -13.41 0.92 -13.77
CA ARG A 46 -14.01 0.07 -14.82
C ARG A 46 -13.97 0.81 -16.14
N SER A 47 -13.94 0.07 -17.23
CA SER A 47 -14.04 0.67 -18.57
C SER A 47 -15.33 1.48 -18.69
N PHE A 48 -15.22 2.70 -19.22
CA PHE A 48 -16.36 3.54 -19.57
C PHE A 48 -17.03 3.09 -20.88
N ARG A 49 -16.29 2.40 -21.75
CA ARG A 49 -16.74 1.98 -23.09
C ARG A 49 -17.40 0.61 -23.09
N VAL A 50 -16.98 -0.29 -22.20
CA VAL A 50 -17.45 -1.67 -22.16
C VAL A 50 -17.99 -1.99 -20.77
N ASN A 51 -19.27 -2.31 -20.70
CA ASN A 51 -19.92 -2.71 -19.46
C ASN A 51 -19.77 -4.22 -19.24
N HIS A 52 -18.58 -4.65 -18.85
CA HIS A 52 -18.32 -6.06 -18.55
C HIS A 52 -18.85 -6.43 -17.14
N PRO A 53 -19.70 -7.46 -16.99
CA PRO A 53 -20.25 -7.87 -15.69
C PRO A 53 -19.17 -8.15 -14.65
N GLY A 54 -18.05 -8.77 -15.06
CA GLY A 54 -16.91 -9.05 -14.17
C GLY A 54 -16.28 -7.80 -13.55
N GLY A 55 -16.23 -6.68 -14.29
CA GLY A 55 -15.72 -5.42 -13.74
C GLY A 55 -16.63 -4.90 -12.61
N LYS A 56 -17.95 -4.99 -12.79
CA LYS A 56 -18.93 -4.62 -11.76
C LYS A 56 -18.79 -5.51 -10.53
N LEU A 57 -18.67 -6.82 -10.72
CA LEU A 57 -18.49 -7.78 -9.63
C LEU A 57 -17.21 -7.52 -8.83
N LEU A 58 -16.08 -7.29 -9.51
CA LEU A 58 -14.80 -6.99 -8.85
C LEU A 58 -14.89 -5.71 -8.02
N VAL A 59 -15.37 -4.61 -8.60
CA VAL A 59 -15.46 -3.33 -7.88
C VAL A 59 -16.40 -3.44 -6.67
N ASN A 60 -17.55 -4.09 -6.84
CA ASN A 60 -18.49 -4.29 -5.75
C ASN A 60 -17.90 -5.15 -4.63
N TRP A 61 -17.17 -6.22 -4.98
CA TRP A 61 -16.53 -7.09 -4.00
C TRP A 61 -15.41 -6.36 -3.25
N LEU A 62 -14.54 -5.64 -3.97
CA LEU A 62 -13.40 -4.92 -3.40
C LEU A 62 -13.86 -3.79 -2.46
N ALA A 63 -14.89 -3.04 -2.86
CA ALA A 63 -15.49 -1.99 -2.06
C ALA A 63 -16.39 -2.52 -0.94
N GLY A 64 -16.82 -3.79 -1.01
CA GLY A 64 -17.70 -4.43 -0.05
C GLY A 64 -17.00 -4.91 1.23
N PRO A 65 -17.76 -5.40 2.23
CA PRO A 65 -17.22 -5.86 3.51
C PRO A 65 -16.18 -6.99 3.38
N ASN A 66 -16.38 -7.91 2.42
CA ASN A 66 -15.48 -9.03 2.20
C ASN A 66 -14.12 -8.58 1.66
N GLY A 67 -14.09 -7.78 0.59
CA GLY A 67 -12.85 -7.23 0.05
C GLY A 67 -12.10 -6.41 1.09
N ARG A 68 -12.80 -5.53 1.82
CA ARG A 68 -12.20 -4.73 2.90
C ARG A 68 -11.58 -5.58 4.00
N ARG A 69 -12.25 -6.66 4.42
CA ARG A 69 -11.72 -7.58 5.43
C ARG A 69 -10.46 -8.30 4.95
N VAL A 70 -10.43 -8.74 3.69
CA VAL A 70 -9.24 -9.37 3.10
C VAL A 70 -8.08 -8.39 3.05
N VAL A 71 -8.31 -7.16 2.58
CA VAL A 71 -7.26 -6.13 2.49
C VAL A 71 -6.72 -5.76 3.87
N ALA A 72 -7.60 -5.55 4.86
CA ALA A 72 -7.17 -5.27 6.23
C ALA A 72 -6.42 -6.46 6.87
N GLY A 73 -6.84 -7.69 6.56
CA GLY A 73 -6.23 -8.92 7.06
C GLY A 73 -4.87 -9.25 6.44
N PHE A 74 -4.53 -8.68 5.27
CA PHE A 74 -3.23 -8.94 4.61
C PHE A 74 -2.03 -8.42 5.44
N GLY A 75 -2.24 -7.53 6.41
CA GLY A 75 -1.26 -7.25 7.46
C GLY A 75 -0.02 -6.43 7.04
N ARG A 76 0.07 -5.98 5.78
CA ARG A 76 1.20 -5.17 5.26
C ARG A 76 0.96 -3.66 5.26
N GLY A 77 0.13 -3.17 6.18
CA GLY A 77 -0.15 -1.75 6.34
C GLY A 77 -1.19 -1.18 5.36
N TYR A 78 -1.87 -2.03 4.59
CA TYR A 78 -3.09 -1.64 3.90
C TYR A 78 -4.19 -1.39 4.93
N ARG A 79 -4.68 -0.16 4.97
CA ARG A 79 -5.74 0.27 5.89
C ARG A 79 -6.79 1.06 5.13
N ARG A 80 -7.98 1.16 5.73
CA ARG A 80 -9.00 2.07 5.23
C ARG A 80 -8.50 3.51 5.38
N PRO A 81 -8.69 4.39 4.38
CA PRO A 81 -8.52 5.82 4.59
C PRO A 81 -9.44 6.27 5.73
N ALA A 82 -8.92 7.15 6.59
CA ALA A 82 -9.69 7.75 7.69
C ALA A 82 -10.86 8.58 7.14
#